data_AF-A0A8S9YXJ9-F1
#
_entry.id   AF-A0A8S9YXJ9-F1
#
_cell.length_a   1.000
_cell.length_b   1.000
_cell.length_c   1.000
_cell.angle_alpha   90.00
_cell.angle_beta   90.00
_cell.angle_gamma   90.00
#
_symmetry.space_group_name_H-M   'P 1'
#
loop_
_entity.id
_entity.type
_entity.pdbx_description
1 polymer ?
#
loop_
_entity_poly.entity_id
_entity_poly.type
_entity_poly.pdbx_seq_one_letter_code
_entity_poly.pdbx_strand_id
1 'polypeptide(L)'
;MMDSCPVEFLNIHNSSREIEDYFERFEIWCLTGKEMKAKKKAAHFLTVIGKDAYSLVKNLSFPDSPISLPYESLKKLLLSHVQPVKLDAAQRAKFHTLVRKENQDIRQFIVEIQS
;
A
#
# COMPACT_ATOMS: atom_id res chain seq x y z
N MET A 1 26.04 -6.57 10.56
CA MET A 1 24.72 -7.23 10.58
C MET A 1 23.72 -6.22 10.02
N MET A 2 22.91 -6.60 9.02
CA MET A 2 21.70 -5.84 8.72
C MET A 2 20.75 -6.15 9.86
N ASP A 3 20.46 -5.16 10.71
CA ASP A 3 19.41 -5.29 11.71
C ASP A 3 18.15 -5.77 10.97
N SER A 4 17.55 -6.85 11.45
CA SER A 4 16.37 -7.44 10.85
C SER A 4 15.32 -6.35 10.63
N CYS A 5 14.81 -6.22 9.39
CA CYS A 5 13.75 -5.27 9.10
C CYS A 5 12.55 -5.58 10.03
N PRO A 6 12.15 -4.66 10.92
CA PRO A 6 11.04 -4.88 11.85
C PRO A 6 9.68 -4.72 11.16
N VAL A 7 9.66 -4.51 9.85
CA VAL A 7 8.44 -4.36 9.06
C VAL A 7 7.92 -5.77 8.79
N GLU A 8 6.68 -6.03 9.20
CA GLU A 8 5.98 -7.29 8.94
C GLU A 8 5.79 -7.50 7.43
N PHE A 9 5.30 -8.65 6.98
CA PHE A 9 5.00 -8.85 5.56
C PHE A 9 3.75 -8.06 5.14
N LEU A 10 3.72 -7.61 3.88
CA LEU A 10 2.56 -6.93 3.33
C LEU A 10 1.45 -7.95 3.04
N ASN A 11 0.31 -7.80 3.71
CA ASN A 11 -0.91 -8.53 3.37
C ASN A 11 -1.68 -7.78 2.27
N ILE A 12 -1.72 -8.37 1.07
CA ILE A 12 -2.40 -7.79 -0.11
C ILE A 12 -3.92 -7.70 0.01
N HIS A 13 -4.51 -8.36 1.02
CA HIS A 13 -5.96 -8.31 1.31
C HIS A 13 -6.34 -7.24 2.33
N ASN A 14 -5.37 -6.51 2.88
CA ASN A 14 -5.63 -5.42 3.81
C ASN A 14 -6.37 -4.26 3.12
N SER A 15 -6.97 -3.40 3.94
CA SER A 15 -7.56 -2.17 3.45
C SER A 15 -6.49 -1.28 2.80
N SER A 16 -6.92 -0.42 1.88
CA SER A 16 -6.02 0.53 1.22
C SER A 16 -5.20 1.37 2.21
N ARG A 17 -5.80 1.79 3.34
CA ARG A 17 -5.11 2.58 4.36
C ARG A 17 -3.97 1.78 4.99
N GLU A 18 -4.22 0.53 5.38
CA GLU A 18 -3.19 -0.33 5.98
C GLU A 18 -2.04 -0.61 5.01
N ILE A 19 -2.32 -0.67 3.70
CA ILE A 19 -1.28 -0.81 2.67
C ILE A 19 -0.48 0.48 2.51
N GLU A 20 -1.11 1.65 2.60
CA GLU A 20 -0.40 2.95 2.66
C GLU A 20 0.48 3.05 3.91
N ASP A 21 -0.05 2.69 5.08
CA ASP A 21 0.67 2.67 6.37
C ASP A 21 1.89 1.74 6.30
N TYR A 22 1.79 0.60 5.60
CA TYR A 22 2.92 -0.28 5.34
C TYR A 22 4.04 0.43 4.57
N PHE A 23 3.71 1.14 3.49
CA PHE A 23 4.71 1.85 2.69
C PHE A 23 5.39 2.95 3.51
N GLU A 24 4.62 3.69 4.32
CA GLU A 24 5.16 4.71 5.21
C GLU A 24 6.13 4.10 6.24
N ARG A 25 5.76 3.01 6.90
CA ARG A 25 6.65 2.28 7.83
C ARG A 25 7.93 1.81 7.16
N PHE A 26 7.84 1.27 5.93
CA PHE A 26 9.01 0.86 5.16
C PHE A 26 9.91 2.05 4.81
N GLU A 27 9.34 3.20 4.44
CA GLU A 27 10.09 4.42 4.13
C GLU A 27 10.79 4.98 5.36
N ILE A 28 10.10 5.03 6.50
CA ILE A 28 10.70 5.40 7.80
C ILE A 28 11.88 4.48 8.12
N TRP A 29 11.72 3.16 7.97
CA TRP A 29 12.82 2.22 8.18
C TRP A 29 13.99 2.44 7.21
N CYS A 30 13.72 2.80 5.95
CA CYS A 30 14.79 3.15 5.01
C CYS A 30 15.56 4.42 5.43
N LEU A 31 14.90 5.38 6.10
CA LEU A 31 15.53 6.60 6.62
C LEU A 31 16.40 6.34 7.85
N THR A 32 16.07 5.35 8.68
CA THR A 32 16.86 4.97 9.85
C THR A 32 18.10 4.14 9.48
N GLY A 33 18.07 3.44 8.35
CA GLY A 33 19.23 2.75 7.78
C GLY A 33 20.25 3.70 7.14
N LYS A 34 21.54 3.33 7.13
CA LYS A 34 22.59 4.05 6.37
C LYS A 34 22.14 4.27 4.91
N GLU A 35 22.39 5.46 4.36
CA GLU A 35 21.99 5.91 3.01
C GLU A 35 21.78 4.77 1.99
N MET A 36 20.51 4.36 1.87
CA MET A 36 20.08 3.36 0.89
C MET A 36 19.98 4.01 -0.48
N LYS A 37 20.95 3.74 -1.36
CA LYS A 37 20.83 4.09 -2.80
C LYS A 37 19.53 3.51 -3.38
N ALA A 38 18.92 4.18 -4.36
CA ALA A 38 17.63 3.78 -4.95
C ALA A 38 17.53 2.29 -5.35
N LYS A 39 18.57 1.74 -5.99
CA LYS A 39 18.63 0.30 -6.33
C LYS A 39 18.60 -0.60 -5.08
N LYS A 40 19.25 -0.20 -3.98
CA LYS A 40 19.21 -0.93 -2.71
C LYS A 40 17.82 -0.87 -2.08
N LYS A 41 17.12 0.28 -2.15
CA LYS A 41 15.74 0.43 -1.65
C LYS A 41 14.78 -0.53 -2.36
N ALA A 42 14.82 -0.60 -3.69
CA ALA A 42 13.99 -1.51 -4.48
C ALA A 42 14.28 -2.99 -4.16
N ALA A 43 15.56 -3.37 -4.07
CA ALA A 43 15.96 -4.72 -3.70
C ALA A 43 15.46 -5.10 -2.30
N HIS A 44 15.66 -4.23 -1.30
CA HIS A 44 15.20 -4.47 0.07
C HIS A 44 13.68 -4.62 0.11
N PHE A 45 12.94 -3.71 -0.53
CA PHE A 45 11.50 -3.79 -0.64
C PHE A 45 11.05 -5.18 -1.14
N LEU A 46 11.57 -5.63 -2.28
CA LEU A 46 11.22 -6.93 -2.85
C LEU A 46 11.54 -8.12 -1.94
N THR A 47 12.54 -8.00 -1.05
CA THR A 47 12.87 -9.05 -0.07
C THR A 47 12.00 -9.04 1.18
N VAL A 48 11.52 -7.87 1.61
CA VAL A 48 10.78 -7.72 2.89
C VAL A 48 9.26 -7.71 2.72
N ILE A 49 8.73 -7.57 1.50
CA ILE A 49 7.28 -7.49 1.26
C ILE A 49 6.54 -8.80 1.48
N GLY A 50 7.25 -9.93 1.51
CA GLY A 50 6.66 -11.26 1.63
C GLY A 50 6.25 -11.88 0.29
N LYS A 51 5.97 -13.19 0.33
CA LYS A 51 5.79 -14.05 -0.85
C LYS A 51 4.62 -13.62 -1.74
N ASP A 52 3.46 -13.34 -1.15
CA ASP A 52 2.24 -13.09 -1.90
C ASP A 52 2.28 -11.72 -2.58
N ALA A 53 2.71 -10.70 -1.85
CA ALA A 53 2.98 -9.37 -2.41
C ALA A 53 4.06 -9.41 -3.51
N TYR A 54 5.15 -10.15 -3.32
CA TYR A 54 6.17 -10.32 -4.36
C TYR A 54 5.61 -10.99 -5.61
N SER A 55 4.79 -12.03 -5.46
CA SER A 55 4.16 -12.73 -6.58
C SER A 55 3.24 -11.79 -7.37
N LEU A 56 2.48 -10.94 -6.68
CA LEU A 56 1.66 -9.91 -7.29
C LEU A 56 2.52 -8.89 -8.05
N VAL A 57 3.57 -8.34 -7.42
CA VAL A 57 4.50 -7.41 -8.08
C VAL A 57 5.12 -8.01 -9.33
N LYS A 58 5.54 -9.28 -9.28
CA LYS A 58 6.10 -10.01 -10.41
C LYS A 58 5.11 -10.12 -11.57
N ASN A 59 3.84 -10.37 -11.27
CA ASN A 59 2.80 -10.41 -12.30
C ASN A 59 2.52 -9.01 -12.87
N LEU A 60 2.45 -7.98 -12.03
CA LEU A 60 2.15 -6.60 -12.43
C LEU A 60 3.29 -5.92 -13.20
N SER A 61 4.53 -6.38 -13.03
CA SER A 61 5.71 -5.83 -13.71
C SER A 61 6.04 -6.50 -15.03
N PHE A 62 5.38 -7.61 -15.37
CA PHE A 62 5.62 -8.32 -16.63
C PHE A 62 5.37 -7.40 -17.84
N PRO A 63 6.26 -7.36 -18.86
CA PRO A 63 7.38 -8.27 -19.12
C PRO A 63 8.70 -7.93 -18.41
N ASP A 64 8.78 -6.80 -17.71
CA ASP A 64 9.98 -6.37 -17.01
C ASP A 64 10.24 -7.20 -15.74
N SER A 65 11.48 -7.17 -15.27
CA SER A 65 11.84 -7.80 -13.99
C SER A 65 11.52 -6.84 -12.84
N PRO A 66 10.91 -7.30 -11.72
CA PRO A 66 10.66 -6.45 -10.56
C PRO A 66 11.89 -5.67 -10.08
N ILE A 67 13.08 -6.29 -10.14
CA ILE A 67 14.33 -5.68 -9.65
C ILE A 67 14.88 -4.60 -10.58
N SER A 68 14.47 -4.54 -11.85
CA SER A 68 14.87 -3.46 -12.76
C SER A 68 14.04 -2.19 -12.56
N LEU A 69 12.89 -2.28 -11.91
CA LEU A 69 12.02 -1.13 -11.63
C LEU A 69 12.49 -0.36 -10.39
N PRO A 70 12.41 0.98 -10.39
CA PRO A 70 12.67 1.76 -9.20
C PRO A 70 11.56 1.53 -8.16
N TYR A 71 11.89 1.74 -6.88
CA TYR A 71 10.95 1.55 -5.77
C TYR A 71 9.64 2.34 -5.97
N GLU A 72 9.70 3.58 -6.46
CA GLU A 72 8.50 4.39 -6.69
C GLU A 72 7.55 3.77 -7.72
N SER A 73 8.09 3.11 -8.76
CA SER A 73 7.27 2.37 -9.73
C SER A 73 6.63 1.14 -9.10
N LEU A 74 7.36 0.42 -8.26
CA LEU A 74 6.84 -0.76 -7.54
C LEU A 74 5.71 -0.38 -6.56
N LYS A 75 5.90 0.70 -5.78
CA LYS A 75 4.89 1.27 -4.89
C LYS A 75 3.64 1.66 -5.66
N LYS A 76 3.81 2.39 -6.77
CA LYS A 76 2.68 2.80 -7.63
C LYS A 76 1.93 1.60 -8.23
N LEU A 77 2.63 0.57 -8.71
CA LEU A 77 2.00 -0.63 -9.26
C LEU A 77 1.10 -1.31 -8.22
N LEU A 78 1.62 -1.52 -7.00
CA LEU A 78 0.84 -2.12 -5.91
C LEU A 78 -0.36 -1.26 -5.51
N LEU A 79 -0.15 0.04 -5.29
CA LEU A 79 -1.24 0.96 -4.93
C LEU A 79 -2.32 1.00 -6.01
N SER A 80 -1.97 1.01 -7.29
CA SER A 80 -2.95 1.01 -8.38
C SER A 80 -3.79 -0.27 -8.47
N HIS A 81 -3.27 -1.39 -7.95
CA HIS A 81 -4.00 -2.65 -7.93
C HIS A 81 -4.98 -2.70 -6.76
N VAL A 82 -4.56 -2.25 -5.57
CA VAL A 82 -5.36 -2.32 -4.34
C VAL A 82 -6.32 -1.13 -4.19
N GLN A 83 -5.97 0.01 -4.78
CA GLN A 83 -6.84 1.14 -5.04
C GLN A 83 -7.12 1.17 -6.55
N PRO A 84 -8.04 0.33 -7.06
CA PRO A 84 -8.53 0.55 -8.41
C PRO A 84 -9.02 1.99 -8.48
N VAL A 85 -8.66 2.69 -9.56
CA VAL A 85 -9.02 4.10 -9.80
C VAL A 85 -10.43 4.31 -9.30
N LYS A 86 -10.56 5.14 -8.26
CA LYS A 86 -11.83 5.46 -7.63
C LYS A 86 -12.82 5.81 -8.75
N LEU A 87 -13.70 4.86 -9.08
CA LEU A 87 -14.71 5.10 -10.08
C LEU A 87 -15.65 6.11 -9.45
N ASP A 88 -15.66 7.35 -9.94
CA ASP A 88 -16.53 8.41 -9.42
C ASP A 88 -17.97 7.92 -9.26
N ALA A 89 -18.45 7.09 -10.19
CA ALA A 89 -19.75 6.45 -10.12
C ALA A 89 -19.92 5.53 -8.89
N ALA A 90 -18.92 4.68 -8.60
CA ALA A 90 -18.95 3.80 -7.44
C ALA A 90 -18.86 4.58 -6.12
N GLN A 91 -18.06 5.64 -6.07
CA GLN A 91 -17.97 6.50 -4.88
C GLN A 91 -19.28 7.27 -4.65
N ARG A 92 -19.88 7.83 -5.71
CA ARG A 92 -21.21 8.47 -5.63
C ARG A 92 -22.27 7.48 -5.19
N ALA A 93 -22.29 6.27 -5.73
CA ALA A 93 -23.22 5.23 -5.31
C ALA A 93 -23.05 4.91 -3.82
N LYS A 94 -21.81 4.67 -3.36
CA LYS A 94 -21.50 4.44 -1.94
C LYS A 94 -22.02 5.61 -1.08
N PHE A 95 -21.69 6.85 -1.44
CA PHE A 95 -22.14 8.04 -0.72
C PHE A 95 -23.67 8.15 -0.65
N HIS A 96 -24.38 7.92 -1.77
CA HIS A 96 -25.84 7.96 -1.81
C HIS A 96 -26.51 6.86 -0.98
N THR A 97 -25.83 5.74 -0.75
CA THR A 97 -26.34 4.66 0.11
C THR A 97 -26.07 4.88 1.60
N LEU A 98 -25.17 5.80 1.97
CA LEU A 98 -24.87 6.10 3.37
C LEU A 98 -26.00 6.92 4.00
N VAL A 99 -26.68 6.33 4.98
CA VAL A 99 -27.71 6.99 5.79
C VAL A 99 -27.27 6.95 7.24
N ARG A 100 -27.22 8.11 7.90
CA ARG A 100 -26.90 8.20 9.33
C ARG A 100 -27.98 7.46 10.12
N LYS A 101 -27.58 6.51 10.95
CA LYS A 101 -28.52 5.79 11.83
C LYS A 101 -29.05 6.73 12.92
N GLU A 102 -30.24 6.46 13.46
CA GLU A 102 -30.90 7.32 14.47
C GLU A 102 -30.00 7.66 15.66
N ASN A 103 -29.15 6.73 16.10
CA ASN A 103 -28.28 6.88 17.27
C ASN A 103 -26.79 6.98 16.93
N GLN A 104 -26.43 7.21 15.67
CA GLN A 104 -25.03 7.32 15.27
C GLN A 104 -24.50 8.72 15.54
N ASP A 105 -23.37 8.79 16.24
CA ASP A 105 -22.69 10.06 16.50
C ASP A 105 -22.21 10.71 15.19
N ILE A 106 -22.27 12.04 15.15
CA ILE A 106 -21.91 12.82 13.97
C ILE A 106 -20.44 12.60 13.59
N ARG A 107 -19.53 12.49 14.56
CA ARG A 107 -18.11 12.28 14.28
C ARG A 107 -17.87 10.91 13.66
N GLN A 108 -18.56 9.87 14.15
CA GLN A 108 -18.49 8.53 13.57
C GLN A 108 -19.03 8.52 12.14
N PHE A 109 -20.15 9.18 11.89
CA PHE A 109 -20.72 9.28 10.55
C PHE A 109 -19.80 10.03 9.57
N ILE A 110 -19.12 11.09 10.03
CA ILE A 110 -18.12 11.80 9.21
C ILE A 110 -16.95 10.89 8.83
N VAL A 111 -16.46 10.06 9.76
CA VAL A 111 -15.39 9.10 9.47
C VAL A 111 -15.82 8.08 8.42
N GLU A 112 -17.08 7.61 8.46
CA GLU A 112 -17.62 6.69 7.46
C GLU A 112 -17.72 7.34 6.06
N ILE A 113 -18.11 8.62 5.97
CA ILE A 113 -18.13 9.37 4.70
C ILE A 113 -16.74 9.50 4.09
N GLN A 114 -15.70 9.61 4.93
CA GLN A 114 -14.31 9.80 4.50
C GLN A 114 -13.58 8.48 4.21
N SER A 115 -14.24 7.32 4.41
CA SER A 115 -13.71 5.97 4.17
C SER A 115 -13.84 5.51 2.72
#